data_AF-A0AAV5MLC4-F1
#
_entry.id   AF-A0AAV5MLC4-F1
#
_cell.length_a   1.000
_cell.length_b   1.000
_cell.length_c   1.000
_cell.angle_alpha   90.00
_cell.angle_beta   90.00
_cell.angle_gamma   90.00
#
_symmetry.space_group_name_H-M   'P 1'
#
loop_
_entity.id
_entity.type
_entity.pdbx_description
1 polymer ?
#
loop_
_entity_poly.entity_id
_entity_poly.type
_entity_poly.pdbx_seq_one_letter_code
_entity_poly.pdbx_strand_id
1 'polypeptide(L)'
;MVHLLMHFQLRLAIFDKIFSAYHEARSCICSDLATAGNAKNVKDDLNGLDKAVSAVLGQRTIERNLLLVSIAKSKLIQHHDDKNEKVTKPEELVRLYDLLLQDTADLSDLVNSGSDRKPEEVTFSEECELKVLAFRAERCFYLARSYSLAGKRTEAYALYCHARSLTEKALQELQSHSDSDQMMIKELKRLYNECRSKICIEHATGILEEGKAPENLSKKMSTISLNGADTKVSMCSNLPSFKKLNRTSFSHWFLPFVLTWVRLRLKSTDLLYFFFQNKEHVHILTLTIQFILIPHQMWNMVMPLDLLTHPLV
;
A
#
# COMPACT_ATOMS: atom_id res chain seq x y z
N MET A 1 22.25 0.60 17.29
CA MET A 1 22.15 0.10 15.90
C MET A 1 22.74 -1.29 15.75
N VAL A 2 24.03 -1.50 16.06
CA VAL A 2 24.67 -2.84 16.13
C VAL A 2 23.85 -3.80 17.00
N HIS A 3 23.33 -3.31 18.13
CA HIS A 3 22.48 -4.10 19.02
C HIS A 3 21.15 -4.57 18.40
N LEU A 4 20.54 -3.78 17.50
CA LEU A 4 19.26 -4.15 16.85
C LEU A 4 19.49 -5.18 15.72
N LEU A 5 20.54 -4.99 14.92
CA LEU A 5 20.95 -5.97 13.92
C LEU A 5 21.41 -7.29 14.55
N MET A 6 22.16 -7.22 15.65
CA MET A 6 22.57 -8.40 16.43
C MET A 6 21.35 -9.15 17.01
N HIS A 7 20.33 -8.42 17.49
CA HIS A 7 19.08 -9.02 17.94
C HIS A 7 18.33 -9.75 16.81
N PHE A 8 18.30 -9.18 15.60
CA PHE A 8 17.72 -9.85 14.43
C PHE A 8 18.50 -11.11 14.03
N GLN A 9 19.82 -11.05 14.02
CA GLN A 9 20.68 -12.21 13.72
C GLN A 9 20.50 -13.34 14.74
N LEU A 10 20.42 -13.01 16.04
CA LEU A 10 20.17 -13.99 17.08
C LEU A 10 18.80 -14.67 16.90
N ARG A 11 17.75 -13.91 16.56
CA ARG A 11 16.44 -14.47 16.27
C ARG A 11 16.44 -15.39 15.05
N LEU A 12 17.16 -15.04 13.99
CA LEU A 12 17.30 -15.92 12.82
C LEU A 12 17.99 -17.24 13.19
N ALA A 13 19.07 -17.18 13.98
CA ALA A 13 19.76 -18.39 14.45
C ALA A 13 18.86 -19.29 15.33
N ILE A 14 17.90 -18.70 16.06
CA ILE A 14 16.89 -19.48 16.80
C ILE A 14 15.96 -20.21 15.83
N PHE A 15 15.50 -19.57 14.75
CA PHE A 15 14.69 -20.24 13.73
C PHE A 15 15.43 -21.42 13.11
N ASP A 16 16.73 -21.30 12.83
CA ASP A 16 17.52 -22.41 12.28
C ASP A 16 17.52 -23.64 13.21
N LYS A 17 17.65 -23.42 14.53
CA LYS A 17 17.54 -24.49 15.53
C LYS A 17 16.15 -25.10 15.60
N ILE A 18 15.11 -24.27 15.54
CA ILE A 18 13.71 -24.72 15.51
C ILE A 18 13.47 -25.60 14.27
N PHE A 19 13.90 -25.16 13.09
CA PHE A 19 13.75 -25.93 11.87
C PHE A 19 14.51 -27.25 11.95
N SER A 20 15.74 -27.26 12.45
CA SER A 20 16.50 -28.50 12.65
C SER A 20 15.73 -29.51 13.51
N ALA A 21 15.20 -29.07 14.65
CA ALA A 21 14.47 -29.95 15.57
C ALA A 21 13.17 -30.49 14.95
N TYR A 22 12.39 -29.65 14.26
CA TYR A 22 11.14 -30.10 13.62
C TYR A 22 11.39 -30.97 12.39
N HIS A 23 12.47 -30.73 11.63
CA HIS A 23 12.84 -31.61 10.52
C HIS A 23 13.32 -32.99 11.01
N GLU A 24 14.06 -33.03 12.11
CA GLU A 24 14.45 -34.30 12.76
C GLU A 24 13.22 -35.05 13.26
N ALA A 25 12.31 -34.37 13.99
CA ALA A 25 11.06 -34.96 14.45
C ALA A 25 10.22 -35.52 13.29
N ARG A 26 10.10 -34.77 12.20
CA ARG A 26 9.40 -35.22 10.99
C ARG A 26 10.07 -36.43 10.35
N SER A 27 11.40 -36.47 10.29
CA SER A 27 12.14 -37.61 9.79
C SER A 27 11.87 -38.88 10.60
N CYS A 28 11.79 -38.77 11.93
CA CYS A 28 11.41 -39.88 12.81
C CYS A 28 9.99 -40.36 12.51
N ILE A 29 9.01 -39.44 12.39
CA ILE A 29 7.62 -39.77 12.05
C ILE A 29 7.54 -40.49 10.70
N CYS A 30 8.25 -40.02 9.68
CA CYS A 30 8.29 -40.68 8.37
C CYS A 30 8.90 -42.09 8.45
N SER A 31 9.93 -42.29 9.27
CA SER A 31 10.52 -43.61 9.52
C SER A 31 9.52 -44.54 10.22
N ASP A 32 8.81 -44.06 11.22
CA ASP A 32 7.79 -44.83 11.93
C ASP A 32 6.62 -45.18 11.00
N LEU A 33 6.21 -44.27 10.14
CA LEU A 33 5.20 -44.52 9.10
C LEU A 33 5.63 -45.64 8.14
N ALA A 34 6.90 -45.68 7.76
CA ALA A 34 7.43 -46.73 6.88
C ALA A 34 7.46 -48.11 7.56
N THR A 35 7.55 -48.15 8.89
CA THR A 35 7.67 -49.39 9.68
C THR A 35 6.36 -49.84 10.35
N ALA A 36 5.33 -49.00 10.39
CA ALA A 36 4.04 -49.25 11.06
C ALA A 36 3.22 -50.45 10.55
N GLY A 37 3.61 -51.08 9.43
CA GLY A 37 2.93 -52.23 8.87
C GLY A 37 1.48 -51.93 8.48
N ASN A 38 0.54 -52.85 8.77
CA ASN A 38 -0.88 -52.74 8.43
C ASN A 38 -1.77 -52.22 9.59
N ALA A 39 -1.17 -51.72 10.67
CA ALA A 39 -1.92 -51.18 11.80
C ALA A 39 -2.57 -49.83 11.42
N LYS A 40 -3.82 -49.89 10.95
CA LYS A 40 -4.53 -48.73 10.39
C LYS A 40 -4.61 -47.55 11.37
N ASN A 41 -4.93 -47.81 12.63
CA ASN A 41 -5.01 -46.77 13.67
C ASN A 41 -3.67 -46.05 13.89
N VAL A 42 -2.57 -46.80 14.00
CA VAL A 42 -1.22 -46.25 14.17
C VAL A 42 -0.81 -45.39 12.97
N LYS A 43 -1.15 -45.83 11.76
CA LYS A 43 -0.86 -45.08 10.54
C LYS A 43 -1.67 -43.77 10.46
N ASP A 44 -2.93 -43.81 10.87
CA ASP A 44 -3.78 -42.61 10.91
C ASP A 44 -3.25 -41.59 11.94
N ASP A 45 -2.83 -42.04 13.14
CA ASP A 45 -2.22 -41.19 14.17
C ASP A 45 -0.90 -40.56 13.69
N LEU A 46 -0.02 -41.35 13.08
CA LEU A 46 1.27 -40.87 12.55
C LEU A 46 1.09 -39.88 11.39
N ASN A 47 0.11 -40.11 10.51
CA ASN A 47 -0.23 -39.15 9.45
C ASN A 47 -0.76 -37.83 10.02
N GLY A 48 -1.61 -37.90 11.06
CA GLY A 48 -2.07 -36.72 11.78
C GLY A 48 -0.91 -35.93 12.41
N LEU A 49 0.07 -36.65 12.97
CA LEU A 49 1.26 -36.05 13.55
C LEU A 49 2.18 -35.40 12.49
N ASP A 50 2.42 -36.04 11.34
CA ASP A 50 3.18 -35.44 10.23
C ASP A 50 2.48 -34.17 9.69
N LYS A 51 1.15 -34.19 9.57
CA LYS A 51 0.36 -33.02 9.17
C LYS A 51 0.53 -31.88 10.19
N ALA A 52 0.43 -32.17 11.48
CA ALA A 52 0.59 -31.17 12.54
C ALA A 52 2.01 -30.58 12.57
N VAL A 53 3.04 -31.40 12.48
CA VAL A 53 4.45 -30.96 12.40
C VAL A 53 4.69 -30.10 11.16
N SER A 54 4.13 -30.50 10.02
CA SER A 54 4.22 -29.75 8.76
C SER A 54 3.52 -28.38 8.87
N ALA A 55 2.36 -28.30 9.53
CA ALA A 55 1.66 -27.04 9.75
C ALA A 55 2.46 -26.09 10.65
N VAL A 56 3.07 -26.61 11.73
CA VAL A 56 3.94 -25.82 12.61
C VAL A 56 5.17 -25.31 11.85
N LEU A 57 5.81 -26.15 11.04
CA LEU A 57 6.92 -25.73 10.16
C LEU A 57 6.51 -24.59 9.21
N GLY A 58 5.33 -24.70 8.59
CA GLY A 58 4.78 -23.65 7.74
C GLY A 58 4.59 -22.33 8.50
N GLN A 59 3.97 -22.37 9.69
CA GLN A 59 3.79 -21.18 10.53
C GLN A 59 5.12 -20.53 10.91
N ARG A 60 6.12 -21.32 11.33
CA ARG A 60 7.46 -20.81 11.66
C ARG A 60 8.20 -20.23 10.44
N THR A 61 7.94 -20.77 9.25
CA THR A 61 8.47 -20.22 8.00
C THR A 61 7.92 -18.82 7.73
N ILE A 62 6.61 -18.62 7.89
CA ILE A 62 5.97 -17.31 7.77
C ILE A 62 6.55 -16.32 8.79
N GLU A 63 6.67 -16.71 10.07
CA GLU A 63 7.23 -15.85 11.12
C GLU A 63 8.67 -15.43 10.84
N ARG A 64 9.51 -16.37 10.38
CA ARG A 64 10.88 -16.09 9.96
C ARG A 64 10.92 -15.13 8.78
N ASN A 65 10.04 -15.31 7.79
CA ASN A 65 9.98 -14.44 6.62
C ASN A 65 9.47 -13.03 6.96
N LEU A 66 8.56 -12.89 7.93
CA LEU A 66 8.18 -11.60 8.50
C LEU A 66 9.34 -10.89 9.20
N LEU A 67 10.25 -11.64 9.82
CA LEU A 67 11.48 -11.08 10.38
C LEU A 67 12.40 -10.54 9.28
N LEU A 68 12.55 -11.28 8.17
CA LEU A 68 13.32 -10.83 6.99
C LEU A 68 12.72 -9.56 6.38
N VAL A 69 11.39 -9.48 6.28
CA VAL A 69 10.68 -8.25 5.88
C VAL A 69 11.02 -7.11 6.82
N SER A 70 10.99 -7.33 8.14
CA SER A 70 11.31 -6.29 9.12
C SER A 70 12.73 -5.75 8.93
N ILE A 71 13.71 -6.64 8.71
CA ILE A 71 15.10 -6.29 8.43
C ILE A 71 15.20 -5.48 7.12
N ALA A 72 14.56 -5.94 6.05
CA ALA A 72 14.57 -5.29 4.74
C ALA A 72 13.93 -3.88 4.81
N LYS A 73 12.81 -3.73 5.53
CA LYS A 73 12.16 -2.43 5.79
C LYS A 73 13.10 -1.47 6.53
N SER A 74 13.77 -1.94 7.59
CA SER A 74 14.72 -1.09 8.34
C SER A 74 15.86 -0.59 7.46
N LYS A 75 16.45 -1.46 6.62
CA LYS A 75 17.52 -1.08 5.68
C LYS A 75 17.03 -0.08 4.63
N LEU A 76 15.80 -0.22 4.15
CA LEU A 76 15.21 0.67 3.13
C LEU A 76 14.94 2.09 3.67
N ILE A 77 14.72 2.25 4.97
CA ILE A 77 14.52 3.57 5.62
C ILE A 77 15.87 4.26 5.88
N GLN A 78 16.89 3.50 6.28
CA GLN A 78 18.22 4.01 6.63
C GLN A 78 19.01 4.57 5.43
N HIS A 79 18.62 4.21 4.20
CA HIS A 79 19.29 4.62 2.98
C HIS A 79 19.13 6.13 2.61
N HIS A 80 18.58 6.95 3.51
CA HIS A 80 18.59 8.40 3.32
C HIS A 80 19.92 9.07 3.73
N ASP A 81 20.81 8.41 4.48
CA ASP A 81 22.02 9.04 5.05
C ASP A 81 23.40 8.49 4.60
N ASP A 82 23.53 7.23 4.15
CA ASP A 82 24.86 6.64 3.85
C ASP A 82 25.07 6.24 2.38
N LYS A 83 26.12 6.79 1.74
CA LYS A 83 26.42 6.68 0.30
C LYS A 83 27.11 5.37 -0.14
N ASN A 84 27.44 4.45 0.77
CA ASN A 84 28.35 3.33 0.47
C ASN A 84 27.82 1.91 0.76
N GLU A 85 26.57 1.73 1.21
CA GLU A 85 26.00 0.38 1.43
C GLU A 85 25.06 -0.05 0.29
N LYS A 86 25.05 -1.35 -0.02
CA LYS A 86 24.28 -1.96 -1.11
C LYS A 86 22.78 -1.64 -0.91
N VAL A 87 22.24 -0.76 -1.75
CA VAL A 87 20.86 -0.25 -1.65
C VAL A 87 19.86 -1.39 -1.66
N THR A 88 19.17 -1.64 -0.54
CA THR A 88 17.99 -2.50 -0.56
C THR A 88 16.94 -1.82 -1.43
N LYS A 89 16.59 -2.44 -2.55
CA LYS A 89 15.59 -1.88 -3.47
C LYS A 89 14.18 -2.33 -3.05
N PRO A 90 13.10 -1.56 -3.34
CA PRO A 90 11.73 -1.96 -3.01
C PRO A 90 11.32 -3.33 -3.58
N GLU A 91 11.92 -3.75 -4.70
CA GLU A 91 11.69 -5.04 -5.35
C GLU A 91 12.06 -6.23 -4.44
N GLU A 92 13.02 -6.05 -3.53
CA GLU A 92 13.37 -7.09 -2.55
C GLU A 92 12.21 -7.35 -1.59
N LEU A 93 11.52 -6.29 -1.16
CA LEU A 93 10.32 -6.43 -0.34
C LEU A 93 9.18 -7.07 -1.13
N VAL A 94 9.03 -6.75 -2.42
CA VAL A 94 8.03 -7.41 -3.28
C VAL A 94 8.27 -8.92 -3.29
N ARG A 95 9.52 -9.37 -3.50
CA ARG A 95 9.88 -10.80 -3.50
C ARG A 95 9.60 -11.47 -2.15
N LEU A 96 9.91 -10.80 -1.03
CA LEU A 96 9.64 -11.34 0.30
C LEU A 96 8.13 -11.48 0.56
N TYR A 97 7.30 -10.55 0.08
CA TYR A 97 5.85 -10.67 0.19
C TYR A 97 5.26 -11.72 -0.77
N ASP A 98 5.84 -11.90 -1.97
CA ASP A 98 5.49 -13.03 -2.84
C ASP A 98 5.74 -14.37 -2.13
N LEU A 99 6.88 -14.51 -1.45
CA LEU A 99 7.20 -15.69 -0.66
C LEU A 99 6.21 -15.89 0.49
N LEU A 100 5.90 -14.84 1.26
CA LEU A 100 4.90 -14.92 2.33
C LEU A 100 3.51 -15.33 1.82
N LEU A 101 3.12 -14.86 0.64
CA LEU A 101 1.85 -15.25 0.02
C LEU A 101 1.83 -16.72 -0.37
N GLN A 102 2.93 -17.22 -0.95
CA GLN A 102 3.07 -18.63 -1.28
C GLN A 102 3.06 -19.50 -0.02
N ASP A 103 3.88 -19.18 0.98
CA ASP A 103 3.95 -19.93 2.24
C ASP A 103 2.58 -19.99 2.95
N THR A 104 1.82 -18.89 2.92
CA THR A 104 0.48 -18.85 3.53
C THR A 104 -0.52 -19.69 2.74
N ALA A 105 -0.44 -19.70 1.42
CA ALA A 105 -1.29 -20.54 0.57
C ALA A 105 -1.01 -22.03 0.80
N ASP A 106 0.27 -22.43 0.77
CA ASP A 106 0.70 -23.81 1.00
C ASP A 106 0.27 -24.30 2.40
N LEU A 107 0.36 -23.44 3.41
CA LEU A 107 -0.08 -23.75 4.76
C LEU A 107 -1.61 -23.86 4.88
N SER A 108 -2.35 -22.97 4.22
CA SER A 108 -3.82 -23.04 4.16
C SER A 108 -4.27 -24.34 3.51
N ASP A 109 -3.72 -24.69 2.35
CA ASP A 109 -4.04 -25.93 1.63
C ASP A 109 -3.72 -27.17 2.46
N LEU A 110 -2.58 -27.17 3.15
CA LEU A 110 -2.20 -28.26 4.05
C LEU A 110 -3.22 -28.46 5.16
N VAL A 111 -3.59 -27.39 5.89
CA VAL A 111 -4.53 -27.47 7.01
C VAL A 111 -5.92 -27.85 6.51
N ASN A 112 -6.32 -27.34 5.35
CA ASN A 112 -7.67 -27.47 4.80
C ASN A 112 -7.93 -28.76 4.00
N SER A 113 -6.94 -29.65 3.92
CA SER A 113 -7.00 -30.91 3.14
C SER A 113 -7.96 -31.99 3.68
N GLY A 114 -8.51 -31.83 4.89
CA GLY A 114 -9.42 -32.79 5.54
C GLY A 114 -10.91 -32.52 5.32
N SER A 115 -11.74 -33.57 5.30
CA SER A 115 -13.20 -33.45 5.16
C SER A 115 -13.92 -33.04 6.45
N ASP A 116 -13.33 -33.27 7.62
CA ASP A 116 -13.88 -32.95 8.94
C ASP A 116 -13.06 -31.81 9.57
N ARG A 117 -13.47 -30.57 9.27
CA ARG A 117 -12.75 -29.37 9.73
C ARG A 117 -13.08 -29.09 11.18
N LYS A 118 -12.06 -29.10 12.02
CA LYS A 118 -12.24 -28.72 13.42
C LYS A 118 -12.43 -27.20 13.53
N PRO A 119 -13.16 -26.69 14.54
CA PRO A 119 -13.34 -25.26 14.73
C PRO A 119 -12.01 -24.48 14.75
N GLU A 120 -10.95 -25.06 15.32
CA GLU A 120 -9.62 -24.47 15.37
C GLU A 120 -9.00 -24.32 13.97
N GLU A 121 -9.24 -25.28 13.06
CA GLU A 121 -8.76 -25.22 11.67
C GLU A 121 -9.52 -24.16 10.86
N VAL A 122 -10.81 -23.97 11.16
CA VAL A 122 -11.63 -22.92 10.54
C VAL A 122 -11.12 -21.54 10.97
N THR A 123 -10.95 -21.30 12.27
CA THR A 123 -10.40 -20.04 12.79
C THR A 123 -9.00 -19.77 12.23
N PHE A 124 -8.15 -20.80 12.15
CA PHE A 124 -6.82 -20.66 11.56
C PHE A 124 -6.86 -20.30 10.07
N SER A 125 -7.80 -20.87 9.31
CA SER A 125 -8.01 -20.52 7.90
C SER A 125 -8.43 -19.05 7.76
N GLU A 126 -9.30 -18.53 8.63
CA GLU A 126 -9.70 -17.12 8.64
C GLU A 126 -8.50 -16.20 8.93
N GLU A 127 -7.63 -16.56 9.88
CA GLU A 127 -6.38 -15.85 10.12
C GLU A 127 -5.46 -15.83 8.90
N CYS A 128 -5.39 -16.94 8.15
CA CYS A 128 -4.58 -17.02 6.94
C CYS A 128 -5.12 -16.10 5.84
N GLU A 129 -6.44 -16.04 5.66
CA GLU A 129 -7.07 -15.12 4.70
C GLU A 129 -6.78 -13.65 5.05
N LEU A 130 -6.84 -13.29 6.33
CA LEU A 130 -6.47 -11.95 6.80
C LEU A 130 -4.99 -11.63 6.52
N LYS A 131 -4.09 -12.57 6.79
CA LYS A 131 -2.65 -12.44 6.46
C LYS A 131 -2.44 -12.26 4.96
N VAL A 132 -3.14 -13.04 4.12
CA VAL A 132 -3.07 -12.92 2.65
C VAL A 132 -3.48 -11.52 2.19
N LEU A 133 -4.58 -10.96 2.72
CA LEU A 133 -4.99 -9.59 2.41
C LEU A 133 -3.93 -8.56 2.80
N ALA A 134 -3.38 -8.68 4.01
CA ALA A 134 -2.33 -7.78 4.51
C ALA A 134 -1.05 -7.86 3.65
N PHE A 135 -0.60 -9.06 3.31
CA PHE A 135 0.60 -9.28 2.48
C PHE A 135 0.40 -8.78 1.05
N ARG A 136 -0.79 -8.99 0.46
CA ARG A 136 -1.13 -8.42 -0.85
C ARG A 136 -1.08 -6.89 -0.84
N ALA A 137 -1.59 -6.26 0.21
CA ALA A 137 -1.56 -4.80 0.35
C ALA A 137 -0.13 -4.26 0.41
N GLU A 138 0.71 -4.82 1.28
CA GLU A 138 2.13 -4.43 1.41
C GLU A 138 2.91 -4.70 0.12
N ARG A 139 2.71 -5.85 -0.53
CA ARG A 139 3.30 -6.16 -1.84
C ARG A 139 2.97 -5.11 -2.89
N CYS A 140 1.69 -4.74 -3.01
CA CYS A 140 1.24 -3.71 -3.94
C CYS A 140 1.87 -2.35 -3.63
N PHE A 141 2.01 -2.01 -2.35
CA PHE A 141 2.65 -0.76 -1.92
C PHE A 141 4.13 -0.69 -2.34
N TYR A 142 4.91 -1.76 -2.14
CA TYR A 142 6.32 -1.76 -2.53
C TYR A 142 6.52 -1.87 -4.05
N LEU A 143 5.61 -2.55 -4.76
CA LEU A 143 5.57 -2.53 -6.21
C LEU A 143 5.29 -1.11 -6.74
N ALA A 144 4.32 -0.41 -6.14
CA ALA A 144 4.03 0.99 -6.46
C ALA A 144 5.26 1.87 -6.23
N ARG A 145 6.01 1.63 -5.15
CA ARG A 145 7.26 2.35 -4.86
C ARG A 145 8.33 2.12 -5.93
N SER A 146 8.49 0.90 -6.42
CA SER A 146 9.38 0.60 -7.56
C SER A 146 8.99 1.38 -8.81
N TYR A 147 7.69 1.39 -9.16
CA TYR A 147 7.19 2.13 -10.32
C TYR A 147 7.34 3.64 -10.17
N SER A 148 7.13 4.17 -8.97
CA SER A 148 7.37 5.59 -8.64
C SER A 148 8.84 5.97 -8.88
N LEU A 149 9.79 5.14 -8.41
CA LEU A 149 11.22 5.35 -8.64
C LEU A 149 11.60 5.28 -10.13
N ALA A 150 10.88 4.47 -10.91
CA ALA A 150 11.03 4.38 -12.37
C ALA A 150 10.35 5.52 -13.14
N GLY A 151 9.73 6.49 -12.46
CA GLY A 151 9.00 7.60 -13.09
C GLY A 151 7.64 7.20 -13.69
N LYS A 152 7.16 5.97 -13.45
CA LYS A 152 5.86 5.48 -13.92
C LYS A 152 4.73 5.92 -12.98
N ARG A 153 4.44 7.23 -13.00
CA ARG A 153 3.54 7.90 -12.04
C ARG A 153 2.12 7.34 -12.06
N THR A 154 1.57 7.09 -13.24
CA THR A 154 0.20 6.58 -13.42
C THR A 154 0.02 5.20 -12.79
N GLU A 155 0.94 4.29 -13.05
CA GLU A 155 0.94 2.93 -12.54
C GLU A 155 1.21 2.92 -11.03
N ALA A 156 2.16 3.73 -10.55
CA ALA A 156 2.42 3.88 -9.13
C ALA A 156 1.18 4.39 -8.38
N TYR A 157 0.50 5.42 -8.91
CA TYR A 157 -0.76 5.94 -8.36
C TYR A 157 -1.83 4.84 -8.26
N ALA A 158 -2.05 4.11 -9.35
CA ALA A 158 -3.06 3.04 -9.40
C ALA A 158 -2.75 1.93 -8.38
N LEU A 159 -1.48 1.52 -8.28
CA LEU A 159 -1.05 0.49 -7.33
C LEU A 159 -1.17 0.95 -5.87
N TYR A 160 -0.85 2.21 -5.55
CA TYR A 160 -1.07 2.74 -4.20
C TYR A 160 -2.56 2.82 -3.84
N CYS A 161 -3.43 3.19 -4.78
CA CYS A 161 -4.88 3.12 -4.59
C CYS A 161 -5.35 1.70 -4.30
N HIS A 162 -4.85 0.71 -5.05
CA HIS A 162 -5.19 -0.69 -4.83
C HIS A 162 -4.70 -1.21 -3.47
N ALA A 163 -3.45 -0.91 -3.10
CA ALA A 163 -2.89 -1.26 -1.79
C ALA A 163 -3.74 -0.67 -0.64
N ARG A 164 -4.19 0.58 -0.77
CA ARG A 164 -5.07 1.22 0.21
C ARG A 164 -6.42 0.51 0.33
N SER A 165 -7.04 0.14 -0.78
CA SER A 165 -8.32 -0.59 -0.79
C SER A 165 -8.21 -1.96 -0.12
N LEU A 166 -7.13 -2.71 -0.39
CA LEU A 166 -6.85 -3.98 0.29
C LEU A 166 -6.66 -3.79 1.79
N THR A 167 -5.92 -2.75 2.19
CA THR A 167 -5.69 -2.39 3.60
C THR A 167 -6.99 -2.04 4.31
N GLU A 168 -7.86 -1.28 3.65
CA GLU A 168 -9.18 -0.90 4.18
C GLU A 168 -10.06 -2.14 4.39
N LYS A 169 -10.09 -3.04 3.42
CA LYS A 169 -10.80 -4.32 3.54
C LYS A 169 -10.29 -5.15 4.72
N ALA A 170 -8.97 -5.32 4.85
CA ALA A 170 -8.38 -6.07 5.96
C ALA A 170 -8.70 -5.44 7.33
N LEU A 171 -8.68 -4.10 7.42
CA LEU A 171 -9.04 -3.39 8.66
C LEU A 171 -10.52 -3.54 9.02
N GLN A 172 -11.41 -3.62 8.04
CA GLN A 172 -12.85 -3.86 8.27
C GLN A 172 -13.08 -5.28 8.80
N GLU A 173 -12.45 -6.28 8.20
CA GLU A 173 -12.56 -7.68 8.64
C GLU A 173 -11.97 -7.86 10.05
N LEU A 174 -10.83 -7.23 10.36
CA LEU A 174 -10.27 -7.27 11.72
C LEU A 174 -11.16 -6.60 12.78
N GLN A 175 -11.98 -5.61 12.41
CA GLN A 175 -12.91 -4.97 13.36
C GLN A 175 -14.12 -5.85 13.70
N SER A 176 -14.46 -6.81 12.84
CA SER A 176 -15.51 -7.79 13.11
C SER A 176 -15.06 -8.96 14.01
N HIS A 177 -13.75 -9.11 14.28
CA HIS A 177 -13.23 -10.18 15.13
C HIS A 177 -12.85 -9.66 16.54
N SER A 178 -13.30 -10.36 17.59
CA SER A 178 -13.12 -9.95 19.00
C SER A 178 -11.69 -10.08 19.52
N ASP A 179 -10.86 -10.95 18.92
CA ASP A 179 -9.45 -11.20 19.26
C ASP A 179 -8.50 -10.69 18.17
N SER A 180 -8.69 -9.44 17.76
CA SER A 180 -7.91 -8.88 16.66
C SER A 180 -6.46 -8.57 17.04
N ASP A 181 -5.52 -9.04 16.20
CA ASP A 181 -4.09 -8.79 16.34
C ASP A 181 -3.80 -7.27 16.28
N GLN A 182 -3.55 -6.69 17.47
CA GLN A 182 -3.31 -5.26 17.63
C GLN A 182 -2.06 -4.78 16.89
N MET A 183 -1.06 -5.65 16.75
CA MET A 183 0.17 -5.32 16.00
C MET A 183 -0.14 -5.25 14.50
N MET A 184 -0.88 -6.23 13.96
CA MET A 184 -1.33 -6.21 12.58
C MET A 184 -2.22 -5.00 12.28
N ILE A 185 -3.17 -4.67 13.16
CA ILE A 185 -4.02 -3.47 13.02
C ILE A 185 -3.17 -2.22 12.95
N LYS A 186 -2.16 -2.09 13.81
CA LYS A 186 -1.27 -0.93 13.85
C LYS A 186 -0.49 -0.79 12.54
N GLU A 187 0.06 -1.89 12.03
CA GLU A 187 0.81 -1.90 10.76
C GLU A 187 -0.09 -1.60 9.56
N LEU A 188 -1.30 -2.15 9.51
CA LEU A 188 -2.27 -1.84 8.46
C LEU A 188 -2.72 -0.36 8.51
N LYS A 189 -2.96 0.20 9.69
CA LYS A 189 -3.25 1.65 9.84
C LYS A 189 -2.08 2.51 9.36
N ARG A 190 -0.84 2.14 9.66
CA ARG A 190 0.36 2.81 9.13
C ARG A 190 0.36 2.75 7.61
N LEU A 191 0.20 1.57 7.03
CA LEU A 191 0.19 1.36 5.58
C LEU A 191 -0.92 2.14 4.88
N TYR A 192 -2.13 2.18 5.45
CA TYR A 192 -3.26 2.95 4.93
C TYR A 192 -2.92 4.43 4.80
N ASN A 193 -2.33 5.00 5.85
CA ASN A 193 -1.92 6.41 5.88
C ASN A 193 -0.76 6.70 4.92
N GLU A 194 0.21 5.79 4.83
CA GLU A 194 1.30 5.90 3.85
C GLU A 194 0.79 5.85 2.42
N CYS A 195 -0.10 4.92 2.09
CA CYS A 195 -0.74 4.87 0.78
C CYS A 195 -1.45 6.19 0.46
N ARG A 196 -2.23 6.73 1.40
CA ARG A 196 -2.91 8.02 1.22
C ARG A 196 -1.92 9.14 0.90
N SER A 197 -0.82 9.25 1.64
CA SER A 197 0.23 10.25 1.37
C SER A 197 0.84 10.06 -0.02
N LYS A 198 1.22 8.83 -0.37
CA LYS A 198 1.86 8.50 -1.65
C LYS A 198 0.96 8.75 -2.86
N ILE A 199 -0.33 8.43 -2.76
CA ILE A 199 -1.33 8.74 -3.78
C ILE A 199 -1.32 10.24 -4.11
N CYS A 200 -1.34 11.10 -3.08
CA CYS A 200 -1.31 12.55 -3.28
C CYS A 200 0.00 13.02 -3.93
N ILE A 201 1.14 12.47 -3.50
CA ILE A 201 2.47 12.81 -4.03
C ILE A 201 2.57 12.42 -5.51
N GLU A 202 2.22 11.18 -5.88
CA GLU A 202 2.32 10.73 -7.27
C GLU A 202 1.36 11.50 -8.18
N HIS A 203 0.15 11.82 -7.70
CA HIS A 203 -0.80 12.62 -8.45
C HIS A 203 -0.29 14.04 -8.72
N ALA A 204 0.19 14.74 -7.67
CA ALA A 204 0.74 16.08 -7.82
C ALA A 204 1.98 16.08 -8.73
N THR A 205 2.86 15.11 -8.55
CA THR A 205 4.09 14.97 -9.35
C THR A 205 3.77 14.66 -10.81
N GLY A 206 2.79 13.79 -11.07
CA GLY A 206 2.33 13.47 -12.43
C GLY A 206 1.78 14.69 -13.17
N ILE A 207 0.98 15.54 -12.50
CA ILE A 207 0.47 16.79 -13.09
C ILE A 207 1.62 17.76 -13.41
N LEU A 208 2.59 17.90 -12.50
CA LEU A 208 3.75 18.77 -12.71
C LEU A 208 4.62 18.29 -13.90
N GLU A 209 4.75 16.98 -14.08
CA GLU A 209 5.47 16.38 -15.21
C GLU A 209 4.71 16.57 -16.53
N GLU A 210 3.38 16.39 -16.55
CA GLU A 210 2.52 16.64 -17.73
C GLU A 210 2.54 18.12 -18.16
N GLY A 211 2.50 19.05 -17.20
CA GLY A 211 2.57 20.49 -17.47
C GLY A 211 3.90 20.94 -18.09
N LYS A 212 5.00 20.24 -17.77
CA LYS A 212 6.34 20.50 -18.33
C LYS A 212 6.59 19.79 -19.67
N ALA A 213 5.74 18.83 -20.06
CA ALA A 213 5.87 18.13 -21.33
C ALA A 213 5.95 19.07 -22.56
N PRO A 214 5.08 20.09 -22.72
CA PRO A 214 5.17 21.01 -23.85
C PRO A 214 6.45 21.86 -23.86
N GLU A 215 6.95 22.30 -22.69
CA GLU A 215 8.22 23.03 -22.60
C GLU A 215 9.41 22.14 -22.98
N ASN A 216 9.40 20.88 -22.54
CA ASN A 216 10.43 19.90 -22.88
C ASN A 216 10.40 19.54 -24.38
N LEU A 217 9.21 19.44 -24.97
CA LEU A 217 9.03 19.24 -26.41
C LEU A 217 9.55 20.46 -27.18
N SER A 218 9.16 21.67 -26.79
CA SER A 218 9.64 22.92 -27.40
C SER A 218 11.16 23.04 -27.36
N LYS A 219 11.79 22.78 -26.20
CA LYS A 219 13.25 22.75 -26.04
C LYS A 219 13.93 21.68 -26.91
N LYS A 220 13.33 20.50 -27.06
CA LYS A 220 13.86 19.44 -27.94
C LYS A 220 13.72 19.80 -29.42
N MET A 221 12.60 20.43 -29.79
CA MET A 221 12.35 20.89 -31.15
C MET A 221 13.29 22.02 -31.56
N SER A 222 13.66 22.93 -30.66
CA SER A 222 14.65 23.98 -30.94
C SER A 222 16.08 23.46 -31.12
N THR A 223 16.40 22.25 -30.64
CA THR A 223 17.66 21.54 -30.93
C THR A 223 17.67 20.73 -32.23
N ILE A 224 16.52 20.52 -32.88
CA ILE A 224 16.47 19.88 -34.20
C ILE A 224 16.77 20.95 -35.25
N SER A 225 18.04 21.02 -35.65
CA SER A 225 18.45 21.78 -36.83
C SER A 225 18.28 20.89 -38.07
N LEU A 226 17.62 21.41 -39.11
CA LEU A 226 17.37 20.74 -40.39
C LEU A 226 18.66 20.69 -41.25
N ASN A 227 19.75 20.11 -40.74
CA ASN A 227 20.85 19.65 -41.58
C ASN A 227 20.77 18.12 -41.62
N GLY A 228 20.33 17.59 -42.75
CA GLY A 228 19.94 16.20 -42.93
C GLY A 228 20.97 15.17 -42.48
N ALA A 229 20.59 14.39 -41.46
CA ALA A 229 21.05 13.02 -41.26
C ALA A 229 19.95 12.28 -40.49
N ASP A 230 19.28 11.34 -41.17
CA ASP A 230 18.16 10.57 -40.67
C ASP A 230 18.47 9.90 -39.33
N THR A 231 17.68 10.19 -38.30
CA THR A 231 17.59 9.32 -37.13
C THR A 231 16.11 9.02 -36.84
N LYS A 232 15.73 7.75 -37.05
CA LYS A 232 14.40 7.21 -36.77
C LYS A 232 14.02 7.47 -35.31
N VAL A 233 13.07 8.37 -35.08
CA VAL A 233 12.42 8.54 -33.78
C VAL A 233 11.25 7.54 -33.71
N SER A 234 11.37 6.53 -32.85
CA SER A 234 10.26 5.63 -32.53
C SER A 234 9.24 6.35 -31.66
N MET A 235 8.03 6.52 -32.20
CA MET A 235 6.90 7.09 -31.49
C MET A 235 6.33 6.05 -30.51
N CYS A 236 6.42 6.33 -29.20
CA CYS A 236 5.71 5.55 -28.19
C CYS A 236 4.22 5.89 -28.26
N SER A 237 3.44 5.02 -28.88
CA SER A 237 1.98 5.06 -28.85
C SER A 237 1.44 4.51 -27.52
N ASN A 238 0.46 5.24 -26.96
CA ASN A 238 -0.48 4.87 -25.90
C ASN A 238 -0.05 5.14 -24.45
N LEU A 239 -0.18 6.40 -24.01
CA LEU A 239 -0.36 6.76 -22.59
C LEU A 239 -1.85 7.07 -22.34
N PRO A 240 -2.52 6.47 -21.33
CA PRO A 240 -3.78 7.01 -20.86
C PRO A 240 -3.53 8.39 -20.23
N SER A 241 -4.10 9.46 -20.80
CA SER A 241 -3.97 10.81 -20.26
C SER A 241 -4.56 10.88 -18.85
N PHE A 242 -3.86 11.52 -17.91
CA PHE A 242 -4.36 11.80 -16.54
C PHE A 242 -5.74 12.48 -16.54
N LYS A 243 -6.07 13.24 -17.60
CA LYS A 243 -7.39 13.86 -17.82
C LYS A 243 -8.57 12.89 -17.77
N LYS A 244 -8.37 11.59 -18.07
CA LYS A 244 -9.46 10.60 -18.13
C LYS A 244 -9.80 9.95 -16.79
N LEU A 245 -9.00 10.15 -15.74
CA LEU A 245 -9.21 9.46 -14.46
C LEU A 245 -9.95 10.27 -13.39
N ASN A 246 -10.37 11.52 -13.62
CA ASN A 246 -11.12 12.27 -12.61
C ASN A 246 -12.04 13.38 -13.15
N ARG A 247 -13.35 13.08 -13.18
CA ARG A 247 -14.42 14.09 -12.96
C ARG A 247 -15.38 13.71 -11.81
N THR A 248 -15.39 12.45 -11.38
CA THR A 248 -16.34 11.93 -10.38
C THR A 248 -15.75 11.71 -8.98
N SER A 249 -14.42 11.58 -8.83
CA SER A 249 -13.80 11.37 -7.50
C SER A 249 -13.42 12.68 -6.78
N PHE A 250 -13.27 13.79 -7.51
CA PHE A 250 -12.77 15.04 -6.92
C PHE A 250 -13.79 15.74 -6.00
N SER A 251 -15.08 15.74 -6.36
CA SER A 251 -16.14 16.36 -5.55
C SER A 251 -16.47 15.56 -4.29
N HIS A 252 -16.40 14.23 -4.35
CA HIS A 252 -16.81 13.35 -3.25
C HIS A 252 -15.78 13.24 -2.12
N TRP A 253 -14.49 13.48 -2.40
CA TRP A 253 -13.40 13.34 -1.41
C TRP A 253 -12.82 14.68 -0.91
N PHE A 254 -12.90 15.75 -1.70
CA PHE A 254 -12.27 17.04 -1.35
C PHE A 254 -13.15 17.92 -0.46
N LEU A 255 -14.48 17.96 -0.71
CA LEU A 255 -15.42 18.76 0.10
C LEU A 255 -15.44 18.36 1.59
N PRO A 256 -15.51 17.06 1.95
CA PRO A 256 -15.48 16.65 3.35
C PRO A 256 -14.17 17.02 4.04
N PHE A 257 -13.04 17.01 3.30
CA PHE A 257 -11.73 17.33 3.83
C PHE A 257 -11.59 18.83 4.14
N VAL A 258 -12.02 19.71 3.23
CA VAL A 258 -12.01 21.17 3.45
C VAL A 258 -12.97 21.53 4.58
N LEU A 259 -14.16 20.95 4.62
CA LEU A 259 -15.14 21.21 5.68
C LEU A 259 -14.66 20.71 7.05
N THR A 260 -14.02 19.54 7.11
CA THR A 260 -13.49 19.00 8.38
C THR A 260 -12.27 19.79 8.85
N TRP A 261 -11.39 20.20 7.94
CA TRP A 261 -10.22 21.03 8.25
C TRP A 261 -10.61 22.45 8.71
N VAL A 262 -11.63 23.05 8.09
CA VAL A 262 -12.24 24.31 8.53
C VAL A 262 -12.92 24.15 9.89
N ARG A 263 -13.62 23.04 10.14
CA ARG A 263 -14.31 22.76 11.41
C ARG A 263 -13.35 22.46 12.57
N LEU A 264 -12.17 21.89 12.31
CA LEU A 264 -11.10 21.70 13.30
C LEU A 264 -10.32 22.99 13.58
N ARG A 265 -10.15 23.88 12.60
CA ARG A 265 -9.48 25.19 12.81
C ARG A 265 -10.34 26.23 13.52
N LEU A 266 -11.67 26.14 13.42
CA LEU A 266 -12.59 27.07 14.11
C LEU A 266 -12.75 26.81 15.61
N LYS A 267 -12.16 25.75 16.17
CA LYS A 267 -12.25 25.40 17.59
C LYS A 267 -11.05 25.83 18.44
N SER A 268 -10.03 26.46 17.87
CA SER A 268 -8.88 26.97 18.63
C SER A 268 -8.87 28.50 18.61
N THR A 269 -9.37 29.11 19.68
CA THR A 269 -9.31 30.55 19.92
C THR A 269 -7.90 31.06 20.22
N ASP A 270 -6.89 30.18 20.29
CA ASP A 270 -5.54 30.55 20.73
C ASP A 270 -4.55 30.84 19.58
N LEU A 271 -4.95 30.62 18.31
CA LEU A 271 -4.11 30.91 17.14
C LEU A 271 -4.30 32.32 16.56
N LEU A 272 -5.32 33.06 17.00
CA LEU A 272 -5.58 34.43 16.55
C LEU A 272 -4.56 35.44 17.10
N TYR A 273 -3.91 35.13 18.22
CA TYR A 273 -2.88 36.00 18.80
C TYR A 273 -1.52 35.86 18.09
N PHE A 274 -1.21 34.69 17.51
CA PHE A 274 0.07 34.45 16.83
C PHE A 274 0.14 35.11 15.44
N PHE A 275 -0.99 35.29 14.76
CA PHE A 275 -1.02 35.91 13.43
C PHE A 275 -1.02 37.45 13.45
N PHE A 276 -1.31 38.10 14.58
CA PHE A 276 -1.35 39.56 14.67
C PHE A 276 0.04 40.23 14.76
N GLN A 277 1.13 39.46 14.88
CA GLN A 277 2.50 40.00 14.93
C GLN A 277 3.26 40.00 13.59
N ASN A 278 2.75 39.36 12.53
CA ASN A 278 3.42 39.32 11.23
C ASN A 278 2.58 40.03 10.15
N LYS A 279 2.97 41.27 9.80
CA LYS A 279 2.27 42.14 8.84
C LYS A 279 2.21 41.59 7.41
N GLU A 280 2.97 40.56 7.05
CA GLU A 280 3.03 40.05 5.67
C GLU A 280 1.97 38.99 5.31
N HIS A 281 1.20 38.46 6.26
CA HIS A 281 0.20 37.42 6.00
C HIS A 281 -1.26 37.89 5.99
N VAL A 282 -1.52 39.18 6.16
CA VAL A 282 -2.87 39.74 6.21
C VAL A 282 -3.59 39.63 4.85
N HIS A 283 -2.88 39.75 3.74
CA HIS A 283 -3.46 39.70 2.38
C HIS A 283 -3.99 38.32 1.97
N ILE A 284 -3.36 37.24 2.44
CA ILE A 284 -3.81 35.88 2.11
C ILE A 284 -5.09 35.55 2.89
N LEU A 285 -5.20 36.02 4.14
CA LEU A 285 -6.40 35.83 4.96
C LEU A 285 -7.60 36.62 4.43
N THR A 286 -7.40 37.85 3.92
CA THR A 286 -8.50 38.65 3.35
C THR A 286 -9.09 37.98 2.10
N LEU A 287 -8.25 37.44 1.21
CA LEU A 287 -8.71 36.73 0.01
C LEU A 287 -9.48 35.44 0.32
N THR A 288 -9.06 34.69 1.35
CA THR A 288 -9.81 33.49 1.78
C THR A 288 -11.13 33.82 2.49
N ILE A 289 -11.21 34.94 3.21
CA ILE A 289 -12.46 35.36 3.88
C ILE A 289 -13.45 35.93 2.85
N GLN A 290 -12.99 36.65 1.83
CA GLN A 290 -13.84 37.16 0.74
C GLN A 290 -14.55 36.01 -0.03
N PHE A 291 -13.89 34.86 -0.19
CA PHE A 291 -14.48 33.69 -0.86
C PHE A 291 -15.46 32.89 0.02
N ILE A 292 -15.39 33.05 1.35
CA ILE A 292 -16.25 32.32 2.31
C ILE A 292 -17.50 33.14 2.68
N LEU A 293 -17.50 34.46 2.46
CA LEU A 293 -18.58 35.37 2.86
C LEU A 293 -19.48 35.89 1.74
N ILE A 294 -19.40 35.37 0.51
CA ILE A 294 -20.43 35.66 -0.52
C ILE A 294 -21.58 34.65 -0.33
N PRO A 295 -22.75 35.05 0.20
CA PRO A 295 -23.86 34.14 0.40
C PRO A 295 -24.61 33.90 -0.91
N HIS A 296 -25.29 32.76 -0.91
CA HIS A 296 -26.07 32.11 -1.95
C HIS A 296 -27.32 32.89 -2.43
N GLN A 297 -27.19 34.16 -2.83
CA GLN A 297 -28.30 35.00 -3.33
C GLN A 297 -28.10 35.69 -4.69
N MET A 298 -26.96 35.52 -5.37
CA MET A 298 -26.73 36.13 -6.70
C MET A 298 -26.91 35.20 -7.90
N TRP A 299 -27.65 34.09 -7.76
CA TRP A 299 -27.93 33.17 -8.87
C TRP A 299 -29.36 33.24 -9.43
N ASN A 300 -30.24 34.07 -8.87
CA ASN A 300 -31.65 34.21 -9.32
C ASN A 300 -32.02 35.62 -9.83
N MET A 301 -31.07 36.45 -10.27
CA MET A 301 -31.37 37.79 -10.78
C MET A 301 -30.55 38.18 -12.01
N VAL A 302 -30.58 37.35 -13.07
CA VAL A 302 -30.40 37.84 -14.45
C VAL A 302 -31.18 36.91 -15.36
N MET A 303 -32.42 37.26 -15.69
CA MET A 303 -33.13 36.98 -16.96
C MET A 303 -34.56 37.51 -16.82
N PRO A 304 -34.91 38.67 -17.40
CA PRO A 304 -36.27 38.94 -17.83
C PRO A 304 -36.42 38.39 -19.26
N LEU A 305 -37.22 37.33 -19.39
CA LEU A 305 -37.91 37.01 -20.62
C LEU A 305 -39.03 38.05 -20.77
N ASP A 306 -39.00 38.85 -21.86
CA ASP A 306 -40.12 39.06 -22.79
C ASP A 306 -40.23 40.47 -23.42
N LEU A 307 -40.34 40.42 -24.76
CA LEU A 307 -40.95 41.38 -25.70
C LEU A 307 -40.26 42.76 -25.86
N LEU A 308 -40.01 43.32 -27.04
CA LEU A 308 -40.75 43.28 -28.31
C LEU A 308 -39.96 44.05 -29.41
N THR A 309 -40.30 43.79 -30.68
CA THR A 309 -40.08 44.61 -31.91
C THR A 309 -38.64 44.70 -32.45
N HIS A 310 -38.35 44.33 -33.70
CA HIS A 310 -38.78 44.93 -34.99
C HIS A 310 -38.14 44.12 -36.18
N PRO A 311 -38.41 44.40 -37.49
CA PRO A 311 -39.65 44.16 -38.23
C PRO A 311 -39.39 43.54 -39.65
N LEU A 312 -40.44 43.40 -40.49
CA LEU A 312 -40.44 43.33 -41.97
C LEU A 312 -39.57 42.22 -42.62
N VAL A 313 -40.10 41.18 -43.27
CA VAL A 313 -41.02 41.12 -44.43
C VAL A 313 -41.57 39.69 -44.48
#